data_AF-A0A950E7E1-F1
#
_entry.id   AF-A0A950E7E1-F1
#
_cell.length_a   1.000
_cell.length_b   1.000
_cell.length_c   1.000
_cell.angle_alpha   90.00
_cell.angle_beta   90.00
_cell.angle_gamma   90.00
#
_symmetry.space_group_name_H-M   'P 1'
#
loop_
_entity.id
_entity.type
_entity.pdbx_description
1 polymer ?
#
loop_
_entity_poly.entity_id
_entity_poly.type
_entity_poly.pdbx_seq_one_letter_code
_entity_poly.pdbx_strand_id
1 'polypeptide(L)' 'MPAKPARRRTRPTKPKAAVAPPQVQLPTHDEISERAYFIALEQDGADELGNWLRAERELAAA' A
#
# COMPACT_ATOMS: atom_id res chain seq x y z
N MET A 1 -27.53 -15.81 -54.53
CA MET A 1 -27.99 -15.97 -53.12
C MET A 1 -26.92 -15.41 -52.20
N PRO A 2 -27.11 -14.31 -51.45
CA PRO A 2 -26.08 -13.87 -50.51
C PRO A 2 -26.30 -14.50 -49.13
N ALA A 3 -25.25 -15.17 -48.62
CA ALA A 3 -25.22 -15.79 -47.30
C ALA A 3 -25.05 -14.74 -46.19
N LYS A 4 -25.84 -14.86 -45.12
CA LYS A 4 -25.79 -14.01 -43.92
C LYS A 4 -24.58 -14.37 -43.03
N PRO A 5 -23.86 -13.40 -42.43
CA PRO A 5 -22.81 -13.72 -41.47
C PRO A 5 -23.42 -14.07 -40.10
N ALA A 6 -23.11 -15.26 -39.60
CA ALA A 6 -23.50 -15.71 -38.26
C ALA A 6 -22.67 -14.96 -37.19
N ARG A 7 -23.35 -14.15 -36.39
CA ARG A 7 -22.76 -13.35 -35.31
C ARG A 7 -22.31 -14.28 -34.17
N ARG A 8 -21.00 -14.45 -34.01
CA ARG A 8 -20.39 -15.28 -32.95
C ARG A 8 -20.62 -14.60 -31.59
N ARG A 9 -21.47 -15.19 -30.73
CA ARG A 9 -21.65 -14.75 -29.33
C ARG A 9 -20.40 -15.13 -28.53
N THR A 10 -19.62 -14.14 -28.09
CA THR A 10 -18.59 -14.31 -27.07
C THR A 10 -19.27 -14.39 -25.70
N ARG A 11 -19.04 -15.48 -24.96
CA ARG A 11 -19.42 -15.57 -23.55
C ARG A 11 -18.41 -14.76 -22.73
N PRO A 12 -18.84 -13.90 -21.78
CA PRO A 12 -17.91 -13.26 -20.88
C PRO A 12 -17.44 -14.32 -19.87
N THR A 13 -16.17 -14.71 -19.95
CA THR A 13 -15.51 -15.47 -18.88
C THR A 13 -15.34 -14.55 -17.69
N LYS A 14 -15.99 -14.89 -16.56
CA LYS A 14 -15.83 -14.20 -15.27
C LYS A 14 -14.33 -14.08 -14.94
N PRO A 15 -13.82 -12.88 -14.61
CA PRO A 15 -12.46 -12.77 -14.11
C PRO A 15 -12.36 -13.48 -12.77
N LYS A 16 -11.44 -14.45 -12.71
CA LYS A 16 -11.03 -15.15 -11.49
C LYS A 16 -10.51 -14.09 -10.52
N ALA A 17 -11.09 -14.02 -9.32
CA ALA A 17 -10.63 -13.12 -8.27
C ALA A 17 -9.13 -13.35 -8.04
N ALA A 18 -8.32 -12.39 -8.49
CA ALA A 18 -6.91 -12.37 -8.17
C ALA A 18 -6.81 -12.09 -6.67
N VAL A 19 -6.21 -13.03 -5.94
CA VAL A 19 -5.76 -12.78 -4.57
C VAL A 19 -4.83 -11.57 -4.66
N ALA A 20 -5.27 -10.44 -4.12
CA ALA A 20 -4.45 -9.24 -4.06
C ALA A 20 -3.16 -9.60 -3.28
N PRO A 21 -1.98 -9.11 -3.71
CA PRO A 21 -0.77 -9.25 -2.92
C PRO A 21 -1.03 -8.69 -1.51
N PRO A 22 -0.37 -9.22 -0.46
CA PRO A 22 -0.49 -8.66 0.88
C PRO A 22 -0.19 -7.16 0.76
N GLN A 23 -1.19 -6.36 1.06
CA GLN A 23 -1.07 -4.91 1.02
C GLN A 23 -0.12 -4.59 2.18
N VAL A 24 1.16 -4.41 1.88
CA VAL A 24 2.08 -3.79 2.82
C VAL A 24 1.52 -2.38 2.98
N GLN A 25 0.75 -2.16 4.03
CA GLN A 25 0.14 -0.87 4.29
C GLN A 25 1.29 0.07 4.57
N LEU A 26 1.50 1.05 3.69
CA LEU A 26 2.48 2.09 3.97
C LEU A 26 2.03 2.81 5.24
N PRO A 27 2.95 3.06 6.20
CA PRO A 27 2.63 3.85 7.38
C PRO A 27 2.06 5.20 6.96
N THR A 28 0.97 5.60 7.60
CA THR A 28 0.38 6.91 7.40
C THR A 28 1.26 7.98 8.06
N HIS A 29 1.13 9.22 7.58
CA HIS A 29 1.84 10.36 8.13
C HIS A 29 1.60 10.52 9.64
N ASP A 30 0.37 10.29 10.10
CA ASP A 30 0.00 10.41 11.52
C ASP A 30 0.71 9.35 12.36
N GLU A 31 0.77 8.10 11.90
CA GLU A 31 1.49 7.02 12.58
C GLU A 31 3.00 7.32 12.67
N ILE A 32 3.59 7.84 11.59
CA ILE A 32 5.00 8.24 11.55
C ILE A 32 5.25 9.39 12.53
N SER A 33 4.35 10.38 12.55
CA SER A 33 4.46 11.56 13.43
C SER A 33 4.36 11.17 14.90
N GLU A 34 3.42 10.30 15.25
CA GLU A 34 3.29 9.77 16.61
C GLU A 34 4.53 9.00 17.03
N ARG A 35 5.04 8.11 16.17
CA ARG A 35 6.26 7.35 16.49
C ARG A 35 7.48 8.27 16.59
N ALA A 36 7.61 9.28 15.73
CA ALA A 36 8.69 10.26 15.78
C ALA A 36 8.67 11.08 17.07
N TYR A 37 7.48 11.45 17.55
CA TYR A 37 7.30 12.12 18.84
C TYR A 37 7.83 11.27 20.00
N PHE A 38 7.49 9.98 20.05
CA PHE A 38 8.00 9.10 21.09
C PHE A 38 9.52 8.89 21.01
N ILE A 39 10.08 8.79 19.80
CA ILE A 39 11.54 8.71 19.61
C ILE A 39 12.22 9.98 20.14
N ALA A 40 11.64 11.16 19.88
CA ALA A 40 12.17 12.42 20.40
C ALA A 40 12.13 12.51 21.93
N LEU A 41 11.21 11.81 22.60
CA LEU A 41 11.17 11.70 24.06
C LEU A 41 12.15 10.65 24.61
N GLU A 42 12.41 9.58 23.86
CA GLU A 42 13.32 8.50 24.24
C GLU A 42 14.80 8.88 24.09
N GLN A 43 15.14 9.74 23.12
CA GLN A 43 16.51 10.18 22.84
C GLN A 43 16.70 11.67 23.03
N ASP A 44 17.53 12.03 24.01
CA ASP A 44 18.11 13.37 24.07
C ASP A 44 19.06 13.61 22.90
N GLY A 45 18.79 14.63 22.10
CA GLY A 45 19.73 15.18 21.11
C GLY A 45 19.60 14.70 19.66
N ALA A 46 18.60 13.86 19.33
CA ALA A 46 18.29 13.55 17.93
C ALA A 46 17.41 14.65 17.30
N ASP A 47 17.71 15.04 16.07
CA ASP A 47 16.95 16.06 15.34
C ASP A 47 15.60 15.52 14.86
N GLU A 48 14.64 16.42 14.67
CA GLU A 48 13.25 16.09 14.30
C GLU A 48 13.18 15.22 13.02
N LEU A 49 14.00 15.53 12.01
CA LEU A 49 14.08 14.75 10.77
C LEU A 49 14.67 13.35 11.01
N GLY A 50 15.70 13.23 11.86
CA GLY A 50 16.26 11.94 12.25
C GLY A 50 15.24 11.05 12.95
N ASN A 51 14.42 11.64 13.83
CA ASN A 51 13.34 10.94 14.53
C ASN A 51 12.24 10.49 13.55
N TRP A 52 11.88 11.33 12.59
CA TRP A 52 10.90 11.01 11.55
C TRP A 52 11.35 9.86 10.64
N LEU A 53 12.60 9.90 10.13
CA LEU A 53 13.13 8.81 9.29
C LEU A 53 13.24 7.48 10.04
N ARG A 54 13.53 7.53 11.33
CA ARG A 54 13.56 6.34 12.18
C ARG A 54 12.15 5.79 12.39
N ALA A 55 11.19 6.65 12.66
CA ALA A 55 9.78 6.27 12.79
C ALA A 55 9.24 5.58 11.53
N GLU A 56 9.50 6.13 10.35
CA GLU A 56 9.12 5.50 9.07
C GLU A 56 9.66 4.09 8.96
N ARG A 57 10.94 3.91 9.34
CA ARG A 57 11.66 2.65 9.19
C ARG A 57 11.20 1.60 10.20
N GLU A 58 10.84 2.01 11.41
CA GLU A 58 10.26 1.12 12.43
C GLU A 58 8.86 0.67 12.05
N LEU A 59 8.02 1.57 11.51
CA LEU A 59 6.66 1.23 11.09
C LEU A 59 6.62 0.43 9.78
N ALA A 60 7.55 0.66 8.86
CA ALA A 60 7.66 -0.13 7.63
C ALA A 60 8.20 -1.56 7.87
N ALA A 61 8.80 -1.81 9.03
CA ALA A 61 9.33 -3.12 9.42
C ALA A 61 8.38 -3.93 10.32
N ALA A 62 7.27 -3.33 10.75
CA ALA A 62 6.22 -3.94 11.56
C ALA A 62 5.21 -4.71 10.70
#